data_AF-A0A957J9F3-F1
#
_entry.id   AF-A0A957J9F3-F1
#
_cell.length_a   1.000
_cell.length_b   1.000
_cell.length_c   1.000
_cell.angle_alpha   90.00
_cell.angle_beta   90.00
_cell.angle_gamma   90.00
#
_symmetry.space_group_name_H-M   'P 1'
#
loop_
_entity.id
_entity.type
_entity.pdbx_description
1 polymer ?
#
loop_
_entity_poly.entity_id
_entity_poly.type
_entity_poly.pdbx_seq_one_letter_code
_entity_poly.pdbx_strand_id
1 'polypeptide(L)'
;TLCATLWGQLAGYALIRWVGLATEPTSLAIAFIPITALTFLTALLVEYALQEGGLFHRRLEKTPTWHWSLTGWSRPIYLVGFLSMIFWQLVTLTSVHNGLVTGAHALLLALVGSVWLFPPFVLAALVLGGLALLQQLFYNATPLVHWPIYIAVLGVVYGSVGYGLQVIQAKLGRLAALWQRPLQIGSWLISATAVVWTITLLSTLVPVAINILQGQLFLTEEIRIVATTAVVTYGITGLLFLVTALAEQKPRLSYGALLLLLLSWSTYMLILNQQNHLQLYALPSGLYLLVIGWLEWRYGNKRLAVWVDYAGFLLLLGSLFYQSFGTWGRLYALLMVVEGLLLVWAGSWRRMRRYLYAGITAVVLGIGSQMINPILDLNAFVLLALGLFLVLVGIGLERRLDTLRDLVKKFRPDLEKWE
;
A
#
# COMPACT_ATOMS: atom_id res chain seq x y z
N THR A 1 46.31 -20.14 8.18
CA THR A 1 45.43 -19.11 7.57
C THR A 1 44.67 -18.33 8.62
N LEU A 2 43.85 -18.97 9.46
CA LEU A 2 43.02 -18.28 10.46
C LEU A 2 43.79 -17.25 11.30
N CYS A 3 44.89 -17.67 11.95
CA CYS A 3 45.72 -16.78 12.76
C CYS A 3 46.27 -15.60 11.96
N ALA A 4 46.71 -15.84 10.72
CA ALA A 4 47.24 -14.77 9.85
C ALA A 4 46.16 -13.75 9.48
N THR A 5 44.93 -14.20 9.16
CA THR A 5 43.82 -13.28 8.86
C THR A 5 43.39 -12.49 10.10
N LEU A 6 43.32 -13.14 11.27
CA LEU A 6 43.04 -12.46 12.54
C LEU A 6 44.09 -11.39 12.85
N TRP A 7 45.38 -11.72 12.71
CA TRP A 7 46.46 -10.76 12.86
C TRP A 7 46.37 -9.60 11.87
N GLY A 8 46.00 -9.87 10.61
CA GLY A 8 45.77 -8.82 9.60
C GLY A 8 44.65 -7.85 10.00
N GLN A 9 43.54 -8.36 10.53
CA GLN A 9 42.43 -7.55 11.02
C GLN A 9 42.81 -6.70 12.24
N LEU A 10 43.53 -7.30 13.20
CA LEU A 10 44.04 -6.59 14.38
C LEU A 10 45.07 -5.51 13.99
N ALA A 11 45.96 -5.80 13.05
CA ALA A 11 46.92 -4.83 12.52
C ALA A 11 46.20 -3.67 11.82
N GLY A 12 45.17 -3.96 11.02
CA GLY A 12 44.34 -2.93 10.40
C GLY A 12 43.63 -2.04 11.44
N TYR A 13 43.07 -2.63 12.50
CA TYR A 13 42.49 -1.88 13.61
C TYR A 13 43.52 -0.98 14.32
N ALA A 14 44.69 -1.54 14.64
CA ALA A 14 45.78 -0.81 15.26
C ALA A 14 46.27 0.36 14.39
N LEU A 15 46.36 0.17 13.07
CA LEU A 15 46.72 1.20 12.11
C LEU A 15 45.71 2.36 12.11
N ILE A 16 44.41 2.06 12.05
CA ILE A 16 43.35 3.10 12.09
C ILE A 16 43.47 3.93 13.37
N ARG A 17 43.69 3.27 14.51
CA ARG A 17 43.89 3.92 15.82
C ARG A 17 45.17 4.76 15.84
N TRP A 18 46.26 4.24 15.31
CA TRP A 18 47.57 4.91 15.31
C TRP A 18 47.58 6.17 14.44
N VAL A 19 46.97 6.13 13.25
CA VAL A 19 46.83 7.31 12.37
C VAL A 19 45.85 8.33 12.96
N GLY A 20 45.05 7.96 13.96
CA GLY A 20 44.06 8.85 14.57
C GLY A 20 42.87 9.13 13.66
N LEU A 21 42.62 8.28 12.65
CA LEU A 21 41.51 8.44 11.70
C LEU A 21 40.14 8.41 12.39
N ALA A 22 40.04 7.72 13.53
CA ALA A 22 38.81 7.60 14.27
C ALA A 22 39.06 7.36 15.77
N THR A 23 38.43 8.19 16.59
CA THR A 23 38.48 8.08 18.06
C THR A 23 37.21 7.42 18.60
N GLU A 24 36.06 7.74 18.00
CA GLU A 24 34.75 7.20 18.34
C GLU A 24 34.54 5.78 17.77
N PRO A 25 33.79 4.90 18.47
CA PRO A 25 33.52 3.51 18.05
C PRO A 25 33.02 3.35 16.62
N THR A 26 32.42 4.38 16.06
CA THR A 26 31.63 4.31 14.83
C THR A 26 32.30 4.92 13.64
N SER A 27 33.02 6.02 13.85
CA SER A 27 34.09 6.44 12.94
C SER A 27 35.09 5.29 12.74
N LEU A 28 35.36 4.49 13.78
CA LEU A 28 36.17 3.27 13.66
C LEU A 28 35.47 2.23 12.79
N ALA A 29 34.19 1.95 13.05
CA ALA A 29 33.42 1.00 12.24
C ALA A 29 33.40 1.39 10.75
N ILE A 30 33.23 2.68 10.44
CA ILE A 30 33.30 3.21 9.06
C ILE A 30 34.69 3.02 8.47
N ALA A 31 35.74 3.44 9.20
CA ALA A 31 37.12 3.29 8.76
C ALA A 31 37.53 1.82 8.57
N PHE A 32 36.82 0.90 9.23
CA PHE A 32 37.09 -0.53 9.15
C PHE A 32 36.41 -1.23 7.95
N ILE A 33 35.41 -0.61 7.30
CA ILE A 33 34.71 -1.16 6.13
C ILE A 33 35.70 -1.62 5.03
N PRO A 34 36.72 -0.83 4.62
CA PRO A 34 37.68 -1.26 3.60
C PRO A 34 38.47 -2.50 3.99
N ILE A 35 38.81 -2.67 5.28
CA ILE A 35 39.54 -3.84 5.78
C ILE A 35 38.65 -5.09 5.67
N THR A 36 37.39 -4.98 6.07
CA THR A 36 36.40 -6.05 5.93
C THR A 36 36.20 -6.42 4.46
N ALA A 37 36.04 -5.43 3.57
CA ALA A 37 35.90 -5.64 2.13
C ALA A 37 37.14 -6.32 1.53
N LEU A 38 38.35 -5.86 1.86
CA LEU A 38 39.61 -6.47 1.43
C LEU A 38 39.74 -7.91 1.93
N THR A 39 39.22 -8.22 3.11
CA THR A 39 39.24 -9.58 3.66
C THR A 39 38.34 -10.51 2.84
N PHE A 40 37.13 -10.08 2.49
CA PHE A 40 36.24 -10.82 1.59
C PHE A 40 36.83 -10.97 0.19
N LEU A 41 37.44 -9.91 -0.36
CA LEU A 41 38.10 -9.95 -1.67
C LEU A 41 39.26 -10.95 -1.67
N THR A 42 40.09 -10.93 -0.63
CA THR A 42 41.22 -11.86 -0.48
C THR A 42 40.71 -13.30 -0.39
N ALA A 43 39.64 -13.53 0.37
CA ALA A 43 39.02 -14.85 0.46
C ALA A 43 38.50 -15.35 -0.90
N LEU A 44 37.84 -14.47 -1.68
CA LEU A 44 37.38 -14.76 -3.04
C LEU A 44 38.52 -15.07 -4.00
N LEU A 45 39.62 -14.29 -3.94
CA LEU A 45 40.79 -14.51 -4.78
C LEU A 45 41.46 -15.86 -4.47
N VAL A 46 41.60 -16.21 -3.18
CA VAL A 46 42.14 -17.51 -2.75
C VAL A 46 41.22 -18.65 -3.18
N GLU A 47 39.92 -18.51 -3.01
CA GLU A 47 38.92 -19.49 -3.45
C GLU A 47 39.01 -19.75 -4.97
N TYR A 48 39.10 -18.68 -5.76
CA TYR A 48 39.24 -18.75 -7.21
C TYR A 48 40.58 -19.39 -7.63
N ALA A 49 41.69 -18.94 -7.03
CA ALA A 49 43.03 -19.41 -7.36
C ALA A 49 43.23 -20.90 -7.05
N LEU A 50 42.64 -21.39 -5.95
CA LEU A 50 42.75 -22.78 -5.51
C LEU A 50 41.58 -23.66 -5.97
N GLN A 51 40.62 -23.10 -6.72
CA GLN A 51 39.41 -23.80 -7.19
C GLN A 51 38.65 -24.54 -6.06
N GLU A 52 38.60 -23.96 -4.87
CA GLU A 52 37.96 -24.57 -3.69
C GLU A 52 36.43 -24.60 -3.78
N GLY A 53 35.88 -23.93 -4.80
CA GLY A 53 34.47 -23.68 -5.01
C GLY A 53 33.83 -22.86 -3.89
N GLY A 54 32.53 -22.56 -4.04
CA GLY A 54 31.77 -21.75 -3.08
C GLY A 54 31.78 -22.31 -1.66
N LEU A 55 31.69 -21.44 -0.64
CA LEU A 55 31.58 -21.87 0.77
C LEU A 55 30.34 -22.73 1.01
N PHE A 56 29.34 -22.52 0.16
CA PHE A 56 28.08 -23.21 0.12
C PHE A 56 27.93 -23.95 -1.20
N HIS A 57 28.13 -25.27 -1.19
CA HIS A 57 27.79 -26.10 -2.33
C HIS A 57 26.40 -26.70 -2.16
N ARG A 58 25.55 -26.49 -3.16
CA ARG A 58 24.28 -27.21 -3.25
C ARG A 58 24.57 -28.61 -3.78
N ARG A 59 24.57 -29.61 -2.89
CA ARG A 59 24.60 -31.02 -3.32
C ARG A 59 23.27 -31.30 -4.03
N LEU A 60 23.32 -31.76 -5.27
CA LEU A 60 22.15 -32.18 -6.07
C LEU A 60 21.58 -33.52 -5.58
N GLU A 61 21.61 -33.80 -4.29
CA GLU A 61 20.93 -34.94 -3.69
C GLU A 61 19.45 -34.61 -3.45
N LYS A 62 18.62 -35.63 -3.24
CA LYS A 62 17.14 -35.54 -3.16
C LYS A 62 16.61 -34.52 -2.14
N THR A 63 17.43 -34.08 -1.19
CA THR A 63 17.13 -32.99 -0.26
C THR A 63 18.21 -31.91 -0.36
N PRO A 64 17.88 -30.66 -0.74
CA PRO A 64 18.86 -29.58 -0.83
C PRO A 64 19.28 -29.13 0.58
N THR A 65 20.25 -29.81 1.17
CA THR A 65 20.90 -29.40 2.43
C THR A 65 22.16 -28.59 2.11
N TRP A 66 22.24 -27.41 2.72
CA TRP A 66 23.44 -26.57 2.64
C TRP A 66 24.44 -27.05 3.68
N HIS A 67 25.59 -27.55 3.22
CA HIS A 67 26.67 -27.94 4.12
C HIS A 67 27.74 -26.85 4.13
N TRP A 68 28.07 -26.39 5.34
CA TRP A 68 29.25 -25.55 5.57
C TRP A 68 30.47 -26.46 5.52
N SER A 69 31.39 -26.20 4.58
CA SER A 69 32.70 -26.81 4.65
C SER A 69 33.71 -25.82 5.23
N LEU A 70 34.33 -26.20 6.36
CA LEU A 70 35.51 -25.50 6.88
C LEU A 70 36.80 -25.97 6.20
N THR A 71 36.72 -26.93 5.27
CA THR A 71 37.89 -27.37 4.49
C THR A 71 38.18 -26.39 3.37
N GLY A 72 39.43 -25.95 3.27
CA GLY A 72 39.91 -24.96 2.30
C GLY A 72 40.66 -23.80 2.97
N TRP A 73 41.59 -23.19 2.24
CA TRP A 73 42.40 -22.06 2.66
C TRP A 73 41.61 -20.75 2.70
N SER A 74 40.58 -20.62 1.87
CA SER A 74 39.69 -19.44 1.84
C SER A 74 38.72 -19.37 3.04
N ARG A 75 38.29 -20.53 3.57
CA ARG A 75 37.22 -20.61 4.60
C ARG A 75 37.53 -19.86 5.88
N PRO A 76 38.74 -19.96 6.46
CA PRO A 76 39.10 -19.18 7.64
C PRO A 76 39.10 -17.68 7.37
N ILE A 77 39.40 -17.25 6.15
CA ILE A 77 39.40 -15.83 5.77
C ILE A 77 37.96 -15.29 5.75
N TYR A 78 37.04 -16.03 5.13
CA TYR A 78 35.61 -15.70 5.17
C TYR A 78 35.06 -15.66 6.59
N LEU A 79 35.38 -16.66 7.42
CA LEU A 79 34.94 -16.71 8.80
C LEU A 79 35.34 -15.45 9.57
N VAL A 80 36.60 -15.03 9.43
CA VAL A 80 37.09 -13.80 10.05
C VAL A 80 36.39 -12.56 9.48
N GLY A 81 36.14 -12.50 8.17
CA GLY A 81 35.37 -11.43 7.54
C GLY A 81 33.95 -11.31 8.10
N PHE A 82 33.23 -12.44 8.26
CA PHE A 82 31.89 -12.44 8.86
C PHE A 82 31.89 -12.09 10.35
N LEU A 83 32.83 -12.62 11.12
CA LEU A 83 32.96 -12.29 12.56
C LEU A 83 33.23 -10.80 12.74
N SER A 84 34.10 -10.23 11.92
CA SER A 84 34.39 -8.80 11.90
C SER A 84 33.14 -7.98 11.56
N MET A 85 32.42 -8.38 10.50
CA MET A 85 31.17 -7.74 10.10
C MET A 85 30.12 -7.77 11.23
N ILE A 86 29.94 -8.92 11.89
CA ILE A 86 29.00 -9.08 13.02
C ILE A 86 29.43 -8.19 14.19
N PHE A 87 30.72 -8.21 14.54
CA PHE A 87 31.25 -7.39 15.63
C PHE A 87 30.97 -5.90 15.39
N TRP A 88 31.33 -5.39 14.22
CA TRP A 88 31.10 -3.98 13.88
C TRP A 88 29.62 -3.63 13.75
N GLN A 89 28.80 -4.56 13.27
CA GLN A 89 27.35 -4.38 13.25
C GLN A 89 26.80 -4.21 14.68
N LEU A 90 27.24 -5.02 15.64
CA LEU A 90 26.84 -4.89 17.05
C LEU A 90 27.28 -3.55 17.64
N VAL A 91 28.49 -3.09 17.34
CA VAL A 91 28.98 -1.75 17.76
C VAL A 91 28.09 -0.63 17.20
N THR A 92 27.64 -0.76 15.94
CA THR A 92 26.75 0.25 15.33
C THR A 92 25.32 0.24 15.89
N LEU A 93 24.89 -0.87 16.48
CA LEU A 93 23.55 -0.98 17.09
C LEU A 93 23.48 -0.32 18.47
N THR A 94 24.58 -0.28 19.21
CA THR A 94 24.62 0.29 20.57
C THR A 94 24.75 1.81 20.60
N SER A 95 24.85 2.44 19.44
CA SER A 95 25.32 3.82 19.33
C SER A 95 24.50 4.51 18.22
N VAL A 96 24.07 5.76 18.41
CA VAL A 96 23.21 6.49 17.43
C VAL A 96 24.03 6.89 16.21
N HIS A 97 23.90 6.14 15.10
CA HIS A 97 24.79 6.30 13.94
C HIS A 97 24.09 6.34 12.61
N ASN A 98 24.79 6.99 11.69
CA ASN A 98 24.50 6.95 10.27
C ASN A 98 24.48 5.49 9.78
N GLY A 99 23.43 5.11 9.06
CA GLY A 99 23.21 3.77 8.53
C GLY A 99 24.25 3.29 7.52
N LEU A 100 25.26 4.09 7.19
CA LEU A 100 26.34 3.78 6.25
C LEU A 100 27.03 2.43 6.51
N VAL A 101 27.41 2.12 7.76
CA VAL A 101 28.12 0.86 8.07
C VAL A 101 27.23 -0.34 7.77
N THR A 102 25.99 -0.30 8.26
CA THR A 102 24.99 -1.35 8.01
C THR A 102 24.67 -1.48 6.52
N GLY A 103 24.60 -0.36 5.79
CA GLY A 103 24.44 -0.34 4.35
C GLY A 103 25.62 -0.98 3.61
N ALA A 104 26.85 -0.69 4.03
CA ALA A 104 28.05 -1.32 3.48
C ALA A 104 28.09 -2.83 3.75
N HIS A 105 27.71 -3.26 4.96
CA HIS A 105 27.58 -4.67 5.30
C HIS A 105 26.46 -5.35 4.48
N ALA A 106 25.35 -4.67 4.24
CA ALA A 106 24.29 -5.16 3.35
C ALA A 106 24.81 -5.40 1.93
N LEU A 107 25.58 -4.45 1.37
CA LEU A 107 26.19 -4.58 0.05
C LEU A 107 27.23 -5.70 -0.01
N LEU A 108 28.06 -5.86 1.02
CA LEU A 108 29.03 -6.96 1.09
C LEU A 108 28.32 -8.32 1.14
N LEU A 109 27.27 -8.46 1.95
CA LEU A 109 26.45 -9.67 1.98
C LEU A 109 25.75 -9.92 0.64
N ALA A 110 25.27 -8.87 -0.02
CA ALA A 110 24.69 -8.97 -1.36
C ALA A 110 25.70 -9.50 -2.37
N LEU A 111 26.91 -8.96 -2.39
CA LEU A 111 27.98 -9.41 -3.29
C LEU A 111 28.35 -10.87 -3.02
N VAL A 112 28.65 -11.22 -1.77
CA VAL A 112 29.03 -12.59 -1.41
C VAL A 112 27.88 -13.58 -1.67
N GLY A 113 26.65 -13.21 -1.33
CA GLY A 113 25.45 -14.01 -1.61
C GLY A 113 25.24 -14.24 -3.11
N SER A 114 25.56 -13.24 -3.94
CA SER A 114 25.50 -13.35 -5.40
C SER A 114 26.55 -14.30 -5.95
N VAL A 115 27.81 -14.16 -5.50
CA VAL A 115 28.91 -15.02 -5.96
C VAL A 115 28.66 -16.49 -5.60
N TRP A 116 28.15 -16.74 -4.40
CA TRP A 116 27.86 -18.10 -3.94
C TRP A 116 26.48 -18.65 -4.30
N LEU A 117 25.64 -17.84 -4.95
CA LEU A 117 24.23 -18.17 -5.21
C LEU A 117 23.49 -18.67 -3.95
N PHE A 118 23.77 -18.03 -2.80
CA PHE A 118 23.26 -18.45 -1.48
C PHE A 118 22.10 -17.56 -1.01
N PRO A 119 20.83 -18.02 -1.10
CA PRO A 119 19.66 -17.18 -0.83
C PRO A 119 19.58 -16.55 0.57
N PRO A 120 20.02 -17.20 1.67
CA PRO A 120 19.96 -16.59 2.99
C PRO A 120 20.76 -15.29 3.11
N PHE A 121 21.88 -15.15 2.39
CA PHE A 121 22.65 -13.90 2.39
C PHE A 121 21.97 -12.79 1.62
N VAL A 122 21.27 -13.12 0.55
CA VAL A 122 20.41 -12.16 -0.15
C VAL A 122 19.34 -11.63 0.79
N LEU A 123 18.66 -12.51 1.53
CA LEU A 123 17.65 -12.10 2.52
C LEU A 123 18.28 -11.26 3.64
N ALA A 124 19.41 -11.68 4.19
CA ALA A 124 20.13 -10.93 5.23
C ALA A 124 20.55 -9.54 4.73
N ALA A 125 21.03 -9.43 3.48
CA ALA A 125 21.36 -8.15 2.86
C ALA A 125 20.13 -7.23 2.77
N LEU A 126 18.96 -7.74 2.38
CA LEU A 126 17.73 -6.95 2.33
C LEU A 126 17.29 -6.46 3.71
N VAL A 127 17.42 -7.30 4.74
CA VAL A 127 17.12 -6.95 6.14
C VAL A 127 18.09 -5.88 6.63
N LEU A 128 19.40 -6.03 6.39
CA LEU A 128 20.38 -5.01 6.72
C LEU A 128 20.14 -3.70 5.94
N GLY A 129 19.70 -3.75 4.69
CA GLY A 129 19.33 -2.55 3.94
C GLY A 129 18.15 -1.80 4.58
N GLY A 130 17.14 -2.52 5.08
CA GLY A 130 16.05 -1.92 5.86
C GLY A 130 16.53 -1.34 7.20
N LEU A 131 17.39 -2.07 7.91
CA LEU A 131 17.98 -1.61 9.17
C LEU A 131 18.86 -0.36 8.98
N ALA A 132 19.63 -0.31 7.90
CA ALA A 132 20.45 0.84 7.53
C ALA A 132 19.58 2.09 7.31
N LEU A 133 18.44 1.94 6.63
CA LEU A 133 17.48 3.05 6.51
C LEU A 133 16.97 3.52 7.87
N LEU A 134 16.56 2.60 8.74
CA LEU A 134 16.05 2.96 10.07
C LEU A 134 17.11 3.68 10.92
N GLN A 135 18.34 3.17 10.96
CA GLN A 135 19.45 3.84 11.63
C GLN A 135 19.70 5.23 11.06
N GLN A 136 19.63 5.39 9.73
CA GLN A 136 19.81 6.70 9.10
C GLN A 136 18.71 7.69 9.48
N LEU A 137 17.45 7.24 9.56
CA LEU A 137 16.34 8.08 10.01
C LEU A 137 16.49 8.50 11.46
N PHE A 138 16.93 7.58 12.33
CA PHE A 138 17.25 7.89 13.73
C PHE A 138 18.40 8.89 13.85
N TYR A 139 19.49 8.69 13.11
CA TYR A 139 20.66 9.56 13.12
C TYR A 139 20.31 11.00 12.70
N ASN A 140 19.49 11.13 11.65
CA ASN A 140 19.01 12.43 11.18
C ASN A 140 17.92 13.05 12.08
N ALA A 141 17.59 12.42 13.22
CA ALA A 141 16.47 12.79 14.09
C ALA A 141 15.17 13.03 13.30
N THR A 142 14.93 12.21 12.27
CA THR A 142 13.78 12.40 11.38
C THR A 142 12.51 12.13 12.17
N PRO A 143 11.54 13.08 12.22
CA PRO A 143 10.28 12.87 12.92
C PRO A 143 9.58 11.59 12.47
N LEU A 144 9.05 10.81 13.42
CA LEU A 144 8.40 9.51 13.17
C LEU A 144 7.25 9.62 12.14
N VAL A 145 6.60 10.78 12.06
CA VAL A 145 5.54 11.07 11.08
C VAL A 145 6.02 11.00 9.62
N HIS A 146 7.32 11.13 9.34
CA HIS A 146 7.86 11.06 7.98
C HIS A 146 8.38 9.68 7.59
N TRP A 147 8.57 8.77 8.56
CA TRP A 147 9.16 7.45 8.31
C TRP A 147 8.42 6.60 7.28
N PRO A 148 7.07 6.60 7.23
CA PRO A 148 6.35 5.81 6.22
C PRO A 148 6.74 6.15 4.77
N ILE A 149 7.07 7.42 4.48
CA ILE A 149 7.52 7.86 3.15
C ILE A 149 8.81 7.13 2.77
N TYR A 150 9.81 7.18 3.65
CA TYR A 150 11.12 6.58 3.38
C TYR A 150 11.04 5.06 3.27
N ILE A 151 10.22 4.42 4.12
CA ILE A 151 9.96 2.98 4.06
C ILE A 151 9.30 2.63 2.72
N ALA A 152 8.29 3.39 2.28
CA ALA A 152 7.67 3.19 0.96
C ALA A 152 8.65 3.38 -0.20
N VAL A 153 9.54 4.37 -0.14
CA VAL A 153 10.60 4.58 -1.15
C VAL A 153 11.53 3.36 -1.21
N LEU A 154 11.96 2.81 -0.08
CA LEU A 154 12.76 1.59 -0.06
C LEU A 154 11.99 0.41 -0.68
N GLY A 155 10.69 0.29 -0.39
CA GLY A 155 9.79 -0.67 -1.03
C GLY A 155 9.81 -0.54 -2.56
N VAL A 156 9.75 0.68 -3.09
CA VAL A 156 9.86 0.96 -4.54
C VAL A 156 11.21 0.58 -5.10
N VAL A 157 12.31 0.90 -4.40
CA VAL A 157 13.66 0.53 -4.85
C VAL A 157 13.77 -0.98 -4.96
N TYR A 158 13.38 -1.73 -3.93
CA TYR A 158 13.42 -3.19 -3.95
C TYR A 158 12.50 -3.76 -5.04
N GLY A 159 11.30 -3.22 -5.19
CA GLY A 159 10.35 -3.68 -6.20
C GLY A 159 10.84 -3.43 -7.62
N SER A 160 11.33 -2.23 -7.89
CA SER A 160 11.85 -1.83 -9.20
C SER A 160 13.03 -2.70 -9.63
N VAL A 161 13.97 -2.98 -8.71
CA VAL A 161 15.08 -3.90 -8.98
C VAL A 161 14.57 -5.34 -9.17
N GLY A 162 13.67 -5.81 -8.31
CA GLY A 162 13.12 -7.17 -8.39
C GLY A 162 12.35 -7.45 -9.69
N TYR A 163 11.43 -6.56 -10.08
CA TYR A 163 10.70 -6.66 -11.36
C TYR A 163 11.59 -6.34 -12.56
N GLY A 164 12.57 -5.44 -12.44
CA GLY A 164 13.56 -5.20 -13.48
C GLY A 164 14.39 -6.46 -13.79
N LEU A 165 14.83 -7.18 -12.74
CA LEU A 165 15.54 -8.46 -12.87
C LEU A 165 14.71 -9.54 -13.56
N GLN A 166 13.39 -9.53 -13.38
CA GLN A 166 12.49 -10.44 -14.11
C GLN A 166 12.54 -10.20 -15.62
N VAL A 167 12.60 -8.95 -16.07
CA VAL A 167 12.68 -8.59 -17.49
C VAL A 167 14.00 -9.04 -18.11
N ILE A 168 15.10 -8.91 -17.37
CA ILE A 168 16.45 -9.29 -17.84
C ILE A 168 16.88 -10.70 -17.43
N GLN A 169 15.96 -11.51 -16.90
CA GLN A 169 16.25 -12.85 -16.39
C GLN A 169 16.89 -13.75 -17.46
N ALA A 170 16.45 -13.62 -18.71
CA ALA A 170 17.02 -14.37 -19.84
C ALA A 170 18.52 -14.09 -20.06
N LYS A 171 19.01 -12.89 -19.70
CA LYS A 171 20.41 -12.50 -19.85
C LYS A 171 21.26 -12.86 -18.63
N LEU A 172 20.71 -12.67 -17.42
CA LEU A 172 21.46 -12.85 -16.16
C LEU A 172 21.33 -14.25 -15.56
N GLY A 173 20.42 -15.09 -16.07
CA GLY A 173 20.25 -16.48 -15.68
C GLY A 173 20.00 -16.67 -14.17
N ARG A 174 20.84 -17.48 -13.52
CA ARG A 174 20.67 -17.86 -12.10
C ARG A 174 20.80 -16.70 -11.13
N LEU A 175 21.62 -15.68 -11.46
CA LEU A 175 21.80 -14.51 -10.61
C LEU A 175 20.51 -13.70 -10.50
N ALA A 176 19.81 -13.46 -11.62
CA ALA A 176 18.51 -12.79 -11.58
C ALA A 176 17.48 -13.59 -10.77
N ALA A 177 17.42 -14.92 -10.97
CA ALA A 177 16.49 -15.78 -10.24
C ALA A 177 16.72 -15.78 -8.72
N LEU A 178 17.98 -15.65 -8.29
CA LEU A 178 18.36 -15.57 -6.87
C LEU A 178 17.77 -14.31 -6.19
N TRP A 179 17.87 -13.17 -6.86
CA TRP A 179 17.51 -11.85 -6.32
C TRP A 179 16.05 -11.49 -6.53
N GLN A 180 15.45 -11.93 -7.64
CA GLN A 180 14.09 -11.55 -8.04
C GLN A 180 13.07 -11.77 -6.93
N ARG A 181 12.93 -13.02 -6.44
CA ARG A 181 11.90 -13.35 -5.44
C ARG A 181 12.13 -12.63 -4.09
N PRO A 182 13.32 -12.66 -3.48
CA PRO A 182 13.58 -11.92 -2.25
C PRO A 182 13.28 -10.42 -2.35
N LEU A 183 13.68 -9.78 -3.45
CA LEU A 183 13.42 -8.34 -3.67
C LEU A 183 11.93 -8.05 -3.82
N GLN A 184 11.20 -8.87 -4.59
CA GLN A 184 9.76 -8.74 -4.75
C GLN A 184 9.03 -8.91 -3.41
N ILE A 185 9.34 -9.97 -2.65
CA ILE A 185 8.72 -10.22 -1.33
C ILE A 185 9.09 -9.10 -0.34
N GLY A 186 10.36 -8.69 -0.31
CA GLY A 186 10.84 -7.59 0.53
C GLY A 186 10.11 -6.29 0.21
N SER A 187 9.95 -5.97 -1.07
CA SER A 187 9.19 -4.81 -1.54
C SER A 187 7.75 -4.81 -1.02
N TRP A 188 7.06 -5.95 -1.09
CA TRP A 188 5.68 -6.09 -0.61
C TRP A 188 5.58 -5.91 0.90
N LEU A 189 6.45 -6.58 1.68
CA LEU A 189 6.45 -6.51 3.15
C LEU A 189 6.79 -5.11 3.66
N ILE A 190 7.77 -4.45 3.04
CA ILE A 190 8.19 -3.08 3.40
C ILE A 190 7.06 -2.10 3.06
N SER A 191 6.45 -2.21 1.88
CA SER A 191 5.34 -1.34 1.47
C SER A 191 4.11 -1.55 2.35
N ALA A 192 3.79 -2.80 2.71
CA ALA A 192 2.71 -3.10 3.64
C ALA A 192 2.94 -2.48 5.01
N THR A 193 4.18 -2.56 5.53
CA THR A 193 4.57 -1.89 6.79
C THR A 193 4.37 -0.37 6.71
N ALA A 194 4.78 0.27 5.61
CA ALA A 194 4.56 1.70 5.40
C ALA A 194 3.07 2.08 5.38
N VAL A 195 2.23 1.28 4.71
CA VAL A 195 0.78 1.50 4.66
C VAL A 195 0.14 1.33 6.04
N VAL A 196 0.47 0.26 6.78
CA VAL A 196 -0.05 0.03 8.13
C VAL A 196 0.31 1.19 9.07
N TRP A 197 1.57 1.64 9.04
CA TRP A 197 2.00 2.79 9.82
C TRP A 197 1.25 4.07 9.39
N THR A 198 1.08 4.29 8.09
CA THR A 198 0.32 5.46 7.61
C THR A 198 -1.13 5.44 8.11
N ILE A 199 -1.77 4.26 8.13
CA ILE A 199 -3.13 4.10 8.66
C ILE A 199 -3.18 4.45 10.15
N THR A 200 -2.19 4.02 10.95
CA THR A 200 -2.17 4.35 12.39
C THR A 200 -2.03 5.86 12.61
N LEU A 201 -1.18 6.54 11.83
CA LEU A 201 -1.06 8.00 11.88
C LEU A 201 -2.37 8.68 11.42
N LEU A 202 -2.98 8.22 10.32
CA LEU A 202 -4.19 8.81 9.76
C LEU A 202 -5.40 8.67 10.69
N SER A 203 -5.44 7.67 11.57
CA SER A 203 -6.50 7.51 12.56
C SER A 203 -6.67 8.75 13.46
N THR A 204 -5.59 9.49 13.70
CA THR A 204 -5.61 10.76 14.45
C THR A 204 -6.32 11.90 13.71
N LEU A 205 -6.46 11.81 12.39
CA LEU A 205 -7.11 12.83 11.55
C LEU A 205 -8.62 12.60 11.39
N VAL A 206 -9.19 11.52 11.92
CA VAL A 206 -10.63 11.25 11.79
C VAL A 206 -11.48 12.40 12.36
N PRO A 207 -11.21 12.95 13.57
CA PRO A 207 -11.97 14.09 14.08
C PRO A 207 -11.83 15.33 13.19
N VAL A 208 -10.63 15.56 12.65
CA VAL A 208 -10.34 16.68 11.74
C VAL A 208 -11.16 16.55 10.45
N ALA A 209 -11.20 15.35 9.87
CA ALA A 209 -11.99 15.06 8.68
C ALA A 209 -13.49 15.33 8.92
N ILE A 210 -14.02 14.92 10.08
CA ILE A 210 -15.42 15.20 10.47
C ILE A 210 -15.66 16.70 10.58
N ASN A 211 -14.76 17.44 11.24
CA ASN A 211 -14.87 18.89 11.39
C ASN A 211 -14.84 19.61 10.02
N ILE A 212 -13.94 19.21 9.12
CA ILE A 212 -13.88 19.76 7.75
C ILE A 212 -15.18 19.49 6.99
N LEU A 213 -15.74 18.28 7.09
CA LEU A 213 -17.03 17.94 6.47
C LEU A 213 -18.20 18.73 7.05
N GLN A 214 -18.12 19.13 8.32
CA GLN A 214 -19.06 20.05 8.97
C GLN A 214 -18.82 21.53 8.62
N GLY A 215 -17.83 21.82 7.76
CA GLY A 215 -17.48 23.17 7.33
C GLY A 215 -16.58 23.95 8.28
N GLN A 216 -16.00 23.29 9.29
CA GLN A 216 -15.05 23.89 10.21
C GLN A 216 -13.63 23.78 9.67
N LEU A 217 -12.99 24.91 9.39
CA LEU A 217 -11.66 24.95 8.80
C LEU A 217 -10.60 25.13 9.91
N PHE A 218 -9.98 24.03 10.32
CA PHE A 218 -8.85 24.03 11.24
C PHE A 218 -7.76 23.05 10.77
N LEU A 219 -6.70 23.58 10.17
CA LEU A 219 -5.48 22.81 9.88
C LEU A 219 -4.34 23.37 10.72
N THR A 220 -3.86 22.57 11.67
CA THR A 220 -2.56 22.81 12.29
C THR A 220 -1.45 22.30 11.37
N GLU A 221 -0.23 22.78 11.59
CA GLU A 221 0.92 22.32 10.80
C GLU A 221 1.18 20.82 10.98
N GLU A 222 0.94 20.29 12.18
CA GLU A 222 1.04 18.85 12.46
C GLU A 222 0.07 18.02 11.61
N ILE A 223 -1.20 18.45 11.50
CA ILE A 223 -2.20 17.80 10.65
C ILE A 223 -1.76 17.81 9.18
N ARG A 224 -1.24 18.96 8.70
CA ARG A 224 -0.74 19.09 7.32
C ARG A 224 0.40 18.11 7.06
N ILE A 225 1.33 17.97 8.01
CA ILE A 225 2.46 17.03 7.90
C ILE A 225 1.95 15.59 7.83
N VAL A 226 1.07 15.17 8.75
CA VAL A 226 0.50 13.80 8.76
C VAL A 226 -0.23 13.51 7.45
N ALA A 227 -1.08 14.43 6.99
CA ALA A 227 -1.82 14.27 5.74
C ALA A 227 -0.89 14.20 4.53
N THR A 228 0.15 15.03 4.48
CA THR A 228 1.15 15.00 3.40
C THR A 228 1.89 13.67 3.37
N THR A 229 2.33 13.17 4.53
CA THR A 229 2.90 11.82 4.65
C THR A 229 1.96 10.77 4.10
N ALA A 230 0.67 10.82 4.46
CA ALA A 230 -0.29 9.83 4.00
C ALA A 230 -0.50 9.87 2.48
N VAL A 231 -0.67 11.06 1.92
CA VAL A 231 -0.80 11.29 0.46
C VAL A 231 0.40 10.69 -0.27
N VAL A 232 1.62 11.05 0.14
CA VAL A 232 2.84 10.59 -0.52
C VAL A 232 3.00 9.08 -0.37
N THR A 233 2.80 8.54 0.83
CA THR A 233 3.00 7.10 1.11
C THR A 233 2.01 6.24 0.33
N TYR A 234 0.72 6.59 0.34
CA TYR A 234 -0.29 5.89 -0.44
C TYR A 234 -0.10 6.05 -1.94
N GLY A 235 0.35 7.22 -2.40
CA GLY A 235 0.66 7.47 -3.81
C GLY A 235 1.78 6.56 -4.32
N ILE A 236 2.91 6.56 -3.61
CA ILE A 236 4.10 5.76 -3.95
C ILE A 236 3.78 4.26 -3.91
N THR A 237 3.18 3.77 -2.83
CA THR A 237 2.84 2.34 -2.68
C THR A 237 1.74 1.90 -3.63
N GLY A 238 0.74 2.76 -3.89
CA GLY A 238 -0.31 2.52 -4.88
C GLY A 238 0.25 2.36 -6.29
N LEU A 239 1.16 3.25 -6.72
CA LEU A 239 1.82 3.13 -8.03
C LEU A 239 2.67 1.85 -8.12
N LEU A 240 3.42 1.52 -7.08
CA LEU A 240 4.22 0.29 -7.03
C LEU A 240 3.35 -0.96 -7.18
N PHE A 241 2.26 -1.05 -6.42
CA PHE A 241 1.36 -2.20 -6.51
C PHE A 241 0.60 -2.24 -7.84
N LEU A 242 0.34 -1.10 -8.49
CA LEU A 242 -0.24 -1.06 -9.82
C LEU A 242 0.72 -1.66 -10.85
N VAL A 243 1.98 -1.22 -10.84
CA VAL A 243 3.04 -1.77 -11.71
C VAL A 243 3.21 -3.26 -11.45
N THR A 244 3.21 -3.66 -10.18
CA THR A 244 3.29 -5.06 -9.77
C THR A 244 2.10 -5.87 -10.30
N ALA A 245 0.89 -5.34 -10.20
CA ALA A 245 -0.32 -6.03 -10.64
C ALA A 245 -0.30 -6.29 -12.15
N LEU A 246 0.21 -5.31 -12.92
CA LEU A 246 0.41 -5.44 -14.35
C LEU A 246 1.52 -6.45 -14.68
N ALA A 247 2.65 -6.38 -13.98
CA ALA A 247 3.80 -7.27 -14.21
C ALA A 247 3.48 -8.73 -13.88
N GLU A 248 2.73 -8.99 -12.80
CA GLU A 248 2.36 -10.34 -12.35
C GLU A 248 1.01 -10.81 -12.90
N GLN A 249 0.30 -9.98 -13.67
CA GLN A 249 -1.05 -10.27 -14.18
C GLN A 249 -2.03 -10.66 -13.06
N LYS A 250 -1.91 -10.03 -11.89
CA LYS A 250 -2.76 -10.28 -10.72
C LYS A 250 -3.82 -9.18 -10.60
N PRO A 251 -5.01 -9.33 -11.21
CA PRO A 251 -6.02 -8.27 -11.25
C PRO A 251 -6.47 -7.84 -9.84
N ARG A 252 -6.51 -8.76 -8.87
CA ARG A 252 -6.88 -8.41 -7.49
C ARG A 252 -5.90 -7.45 -6.80
N LEU A 253 -4.62 -7.51 -7.16
CA LEU A 253 -3.63 -6.57 -6.63
C LEU A 253 -3.86 -5.16 -7.19
N SER A 254 -4.35 -5.06 -8.43
CA SER A 254 -4.74 -3.76 -9.02
C SER A 254 -5.84 -3.08 -8.22
N TYR A 255 -6.70 -3.86 -7.55
CA TYR A 255 -7.72 -3.28 -6.66
C TYR A 255 -7.09 -2.67 -5.40
N GLY A 256 -6.13 -3.34 -4.78
CA GLY A 256 -5.39 -2.75 -3.66
C GLY A 256 -4.67 -1.47 -4.09
N ALA A 257 -4.02 -1.51 -5.25
CA ALA A 257 -3.28 -0.38 -5.81
C ALA A 257 -4.15 0.85 -6.07
N LEU A 258 -5.27 0.68 -6.78
CA LEU A 258 -6.19 1.77 -7.10
C LEU A 258 -6.86 2.33 -5.84
N LEU A 259 -7.15 1.48 -4.85
CA LEU A 259 -7.66 1.94 -3.55
C LEU A 259 -6.65 2.85 -2.85
N LEU A 260 -5.35 2.51 -2.84
CA LEU A 260 -4.32 3.37 -2.24
C LEU A 260 -4.19 4.70 -2.98
N LEU A 261 -4.21 4.70 -4.32
CA LEU A 261 -4.18 5.94 -5.11
C LEU A 261 -5.40 6.82 -4.84
N LEU A 262 -6.57 6.21 -4.69
CA LEU A 262 -7.81 6.89 -4.35
C LEU A 262 -7.78 7.46 -2.93
N LEU A 263 -7.21 6.74 -1.95
CA LEU A 263 -6.98 7.22 -0.59
C LEU A 263 -5.99 8.39 -0.57
N SER A 264 -4.92 8.32 -1.38
CA SER A 264 -3.98 9.42 -1.58
C SER A 264 -4.70 10.66 -2.10
N TRP A 265 -5.44 10.53 -3.20
CA TRP A 265 -6.24 11.62 -3.79
C TRP A 265 -7.25 12.19 -2.79
N SER A 266 -7.98 11.32 -2.09
CA SER A 266 -9.03 11.73 -1.15
C SER A 266 -8.46 12.48 0.04
N THR A 267 -7.34 12.02 0.59
CA THR A 267 -6.64 12.70 1.70
C THR A 267 -6.13 14.06 1.27
N TYR A 268 -5.55 14.16 0.07
CA TYR A 268 -5.08 15.42 -0.51
C TYR A 268 -6.24 16.41 -0.66
N MET A 269 -7.32 16.00 -1.31
CA MET A 269 -8.45 16.87 -1.57
C MET A 269 -9.19 17.28 -0.27
N LEU A 270 -9.40 16.36 0.67
CA LEU A 270 -10.19 16.61 1.89
C LEU A 270 -9.40 17.41 2.92
N ILE A 271 -8.19 16.96 3.22
CA ILE A 271 -7.41 17.54 4.32
C ILE A 271 -6.57 18.71 3.81
N LEU A 272 -5.77 18.51 2.75
CA LEU A 272 -4.82 19.54 2.31
C LEU A 272 -5.48 20.67 1.53
N ASN A 273 -6.43 20.36 0.65
CA ASN A 273 -7.19 21.36 -0.12
C ASN A 273 -8.46 21.83 0.59
N GLN A 274 -8.79 21.28 1.76
CA GLN A 274 -9.96 21.63 2.58
C GLN A 274 -11.29 21.63 1.80
N GLN A 275 -11.42 20.80 0.76
CA GLN A 275 -12.66 20.71 0.01
C GLN A 275 -13.68 19.91 0.84
N ASN A 276 -14.82 20.50 1.17
CA ASN A 276 -15.85 19.86 2.00
C ASN A 276 -16.97 19.20 1.17
N HIS A 277 -16.85 19.23 -0.15
CA HIS A 277 -17.81 18.60 -1.04
C HIS A 277 -17.61 17.08 -1.08
N LEU A 278 -18.33 16.35 -0.23
CA LEU A 278 -18.28 14.89 -0.10
C LEU A 278 -18.38 14.16 -1.46
N GLN A 279 -19.16 14.68 -2.42
CA GLN A 279 -19.29 14.09 -3.75
C GLN A 279 -17.97 14.04 -4.55
N LEU A 280 -17.03 14.97 -4.33
CA LEU A 280 -15.73 14.97 -5.01
C LEU A 280 -14.89 13.72 -4.69
N TYR A 281 -15.11 13.13 -3.51
CA TYR A 281 -14.47 11.91 -3.05
C TYR A 281 -15.33 10.70 -3.34
N ALA A 282 -16.64 10.87 -3.16
CA ALA A 282 -17.58 9.79 -3.26
C ALA A 282 -17.70 9.27 -4.69
N LEU A 283 -17.73 10.17 -5.67
CA LEU A 283 -17.86 9.81 -7.08
C LEU A 283 -16.74 8.89 -7.58
N PRO A 284 -15.44 9.26 -7.50
CA PRO A 284 -14.37 8.38 -7.97
C PRO A 284 -14.32 7.07 -7.16
N SER A 285 -14.54 7.13 -5.85
CA SER A 285 -14.51 5.95 -4.98
C SER A 285 -15.66 4.98 -5.24
N GLY A 286 -16.85 5.52 -5.43
CA GLY A 286 -18.06 4.75 -5.69
C GLY A 286 -18.02 4.11 -7.07
N LEU A 287 -17.65 4.86 -8.11
CA LEU A 287 -17.45 4.29 -9.45
C LEU A 287 -16.38 3.20 -9.44
N TYR A 288 -15.28 3.42 -8.72
CA TYR A 288 -14.24 2.43 -8.55
C TYR A 288 -14.76 1.13 -7.91
N LEU A 289 -15.54 1.23 -6.83
CA LEU A 289 -16.18 0.06 -6.20
C LEU A 289 -17.14 -0.63 -7.17
N LEU A 290 -17.99 0.09 -7.89
CA LEU A 290 -18.91 -0.52 -8.88
C LEU A 290 -18.16 -1.25 -10.01
N VAL A 291 -17.01 -0.72 -10.45
CA VAL A 291 -16.15 -1.40 -11.43
C VAL A 291 -15.57 -2.70 -10.87
N ILE A 292 -15.08 -2.69 -9.62
CA ILE A 292 -14.61 -3.92 -8.95
C ILE A 292 -15.76 -4.92 -8.79
N GLY A 293 -16.94 -4.46 -8.36
CA GLY A 293 -18.11 -5.30 -8.20
C GLY A 293 -18.47 -6.01 -9.51
N TRP A 294 -18.45 -5.27 -10.61
CA TRP A 294 -18.64 -5.84 -11.95
C TRP A 294 -17.55 -6.84 -12.35
N LEU A 295 -16.28 -6.54 -12.08
CA LEU A 295 -15.16 -7.44 -12.39
C LEU A 295 -15.23 -8.73 -11.57
N GLU A 296 -15.44 -8.66 -10.26
CA GLU A 296 -15.57 -9.84 -9.40
C GLU A 296 -16.79 -10.69 -9.77
N TRP A 297 -17.87 -10.07 -10.24
CA TRP A 297 -19.02 -10.79 -10.80
C TRP A 297 -18.62 -11.58 -12.05
N ARG A 298 -17.84 -10.97 -12.97
CA ARG A 298 -17.30 -11.65 -14.17
C ARG A 298 -16.35 -12.79 -13.83
N TYR A 299 -15.59 -12.67 -12.75
CA TYR A 299 -14.72 -13.72 -12.22
C TYR A 299 -15.47 -14.80 -11.41
N GLY A 300 -16.80 -14.72 -11.31
CA GLY A 300 -17.63 -15.73 -10.65
C GLY A 300 -17.82 -15.53 -9.14
N ASN A 301 -17.21 -14.52 -8.53
CA ASN A 301 -17.33 -14.23 -7.10
C ASN A 301 -18.55 -13.34 -6.82
N LYS A 302 -19.75 -13.91 -7.01
CA LYS A 302 -21.02 -13.17 -6.89
C LYS A 302 -21.22 -12.53 -5.52
N ARG A 303 -20.81 -13.19 -4.44
CA ARG A 303 -21.00 -12.69 -3.07
C ARG A 303 -20.19 -11.42 -2.83
N LEU A 304 -18.90 -11.42 -3.17
CA LEU A 304 -18.05 -10.23 -2.99
C LEU A 304 -18.53 -9.09 -3.88
N ALA A 305 -18.86 -9.39 -5.14
CA ALA A 305 -19.38 -8.41 -6.09
C ALA A 305 -20.60 -7.65 -5.54
N VAL A 306 -21.55 -8.36 -4.93
CA VAL A 306 -22.76 -7.76 -4.34
C VAL A 306 -22.42 -6.83 -3.18
N TRP A 307 -21.54 -7.24 -2.25
CA TRP A 307 -21.13 -6.40 -1.13
C TRP A 307 -20.38 -5.15 -1.58
N VAL A 308 -19.51 -5.29 -2.58
CA VAL A 308 -18.77 -4.18 -3.16
C VAL A 308 -19.70 -3.23 -3.91
N ASP A 309 -20.67 -3.74 -4.66
CA ASP A 309 -21.70 -2.93 -5.32
C ASP A 309 -22.51 -2.13 -4.29
N TYR A 310 -22.94 -2.76 -3.18
CA TYR A 310 -23.66 -2.07 -2.10
C TYR A 310 -22.83 -0.99 -1.42
N ALA A 311 -21.54 -1.24 -1.17
CA ALA A 311 -20.64 -0.22 -0.66
C ALA A 311 -20.52 0.96 -1.64
N GLY A 312 -20.41 0.66 -2.95
CA GLY A 312 -20.39 1.68 -4.01
C GLY A 312 -21.68 2.52 -4.04
N PHE A 313 -22.85 1.89 -4.00
CA PHE A 313 -24.13 2.59 -3.97
C PHE A 313 -24.31 3.42 -2.70
N LEU A 314 -24.00 2.85 -1.53
CA LEU A 314 -24.10 3.57 -0.26
C LEU A 314 -23.22 4.82 -0.27
N LEU A 315 -22.03 4.71 -0.83
CA LEU A 315 -21.07 5.79 -0.87
C LEU A 315 -21.48 6.88 -1.89
N LEU A 316 -21.90 6.52 -3.11
CA LEU A 316 -22.41 7.48 -4.11
C LEU A 316 -23.73 8.14 -3.67
N LEU A 317 -24.74 7.32 -3.42
CA LEU A 317 -26.09 7.81 -3.16
C LEU A 317 -26.22 8.36 -1.74
N GLY A 318 -25.54 7.78 -0.77
CA GLY A 318 -25.56 8.25 0.61
C GLY A 318 -24.87 9.59 0.78
N SER A 319 -23.77 9.83 0.05
CA SER A 319 -23.11 11.15 0.07
C SER A 319 -23.99 12.23 -0.57
N LEU A 320 -24.59 11.95 -1.74
CA LEU A 320 -25.55 12.88 -2.36
C LEU A 320 -26.77 13.14 -1.49
N PHE A 321 -27.33 12.10 -0.88
CA PHE A 321 -28.46 12.23 0.02
C PHE A 321 -28.11 13.13 1.20
N TYR A 322 -26.98 12.89 1.86
CA TYR A 322 -26.49 13.73 2.95
C TYR A 322 -26.30 15.19 2.51
N GLN A 323 -25.64 15.42 1.38
CA GLN A 323 -25.39 16.76 0.86
C GLN A 323 -26.64 17.47 0.34
N SER A 324 -27.71 16.73 0.04
CA SER A 324 -29.00 17.31 -0.38
C SER A 324 -29.68 18.15 0.72
N PHE A 325 -29.26 18.01 1.98
CA PHE A 325 -29.70 18.83 3.11
C PHE A 325 -28.80 20.06 3.36
N GLY A 326 -27.70 20.20 2.63
CA GLY A 326 -26.75 21.30 2.80
C GLY A 326 -27.13 22.58 2.03
N THR A 327 -26.23 23.56 2.04
CA THR A 327 -26.39 24.85 1.34
C THR A 327 -26.65 24.70 -0.17
N TRP A 328 -26.02 23.72 -0.80
CA TRP A 328 -26.20 23.37 -2.22
C TRP A 328 -27.21 22.24 -2.44
N GLY A 329 -28.12 22.04 -1.49
CA GLY A 329 -28.98 20.85 -1.43
C GLY A 329 -29.78 20.56 -2.71
N ARG A 330 -30.27 21.60 -3.38
CA ARG A 330 -31.02 21.50 -4.65
C ARG A 330 -30.19 20.86 -5.77
N LEU A 331 -28.92 21.26 -5.88
CA LEU A 331 -28.00 20.75 -6.90
C LEU A 331 -27.71 19.27 -6.63
N TYR A 332 -27.43 18.91 -5.37
CA TYR A 332 -27.14 17.52 -5.00
C TYR A 332 -28.34 16.60 -5.14
N ALA A 333 -29.55 17.06 -4.84
CA ALA A 333 -30.76 16.28 -5.09
C ALA A 333 -31.02 16.06 -6.58
N LEU A 334 -30.82 17.10 -7.42
CA LEU A 334 -30.89 16.95 -8.87
C LEU A 334 -29.86 15.93 -9.36
N LEU A 335 -28.62 16.01 -8.84
CA LEU A 335 -27.56 15.08 -9.19
C LEU A 335 -27.90 13.65 -8.74
N MET A 336 -28.53 13.48 -7.59
CA MET A 336 -29.03 12.19 -7.09
C MET A 336 -30.11 11.58 -7.99
N VAL A 337 -31.02 12.41 -8.51
CA VAL A 337 -32.02 11.98 -9.51
C VAL A 337 -31.34 11.54 -10.80
N VAL A 338 -30.36 12.31 -11.30
CA VAL A 338 -29.62 11.99 -12.52
C VAL A 338 -28.81 10.69 -12.35
N GLU A 339 -28.03 10.56 -11.28
CA GLU A 339 -27.28 9.33 -10.97
C GLU A 339 -28.21 8.13 -10.76
N GLY A 340 -29.36 8.34 -10.09
CA GLY A 340 -30.39 7.32 -9.91
C GLY A 340 -30.96 6.82 -11.24
N LEU A 341 -31.27 7.72 -12.18
CA LEU A 341 -31.73 7.36 -13.52
C LEU A 341 -30.65 6.63 -14.31
N LEU A 342 -29.38 7.03 -14.20
CA LEU A 342 -28.25 6.31 -14.81
C LEU A 342 -28.11 4.89 -14.25
N LEU A 343 -28.31 4.71 -12.93
CA LEU A 343 -28.31 3.38 -12.30
C LEU A 343 -29.52 2.53 -12.75
N VAL A 344 -30.71 3.12 -12.89
CA VAL A 344 -31.88 2.44 -13.46
C VAL A 344 -31.60 1.98 -14.88
N TRP A 345 -31.06 2.86 -15.71
CA TRP A 345 -30.70 2.55 -17.09
C TRP A 345 -29.63 1.45 -17.15
N ALA A 346 -28.57 1.57 -16.35
CA ALA A 346 -27.51 0.56 -16.27
C ALA A 346 -28.03 -0.80 -15.77
N GLY A 347 -28.93 -0.79 -14.77
CA GLY A 347 -29.57 -2.00 -14.23
C GLY A 347 -30.50 -2.66 -15.24
N SER A 348 -31.26 -1.89 -16.02
CA SER A 348 -32.09 -2.40 -17.11
C SER A 348 -31.24 -3.00 -18.23
N TRP A 349 -30.21 -2.28 -18.70
CA TRP A 349 -29.31 -2.73 -19.76
C TRP A 349 -28.56 -4.01 -19.38
N ARG A 350 -28.03 -4.06 -18.16
CA ARG A 350 -27.27 -5.22 -17.67
C ARG A 350 -28.15 -6.34 -17.13
N ARG A 351 -29.47 -6.13 -17.05
CA ARG A 351 -30.41 -7.00 -16.35
C ARG A 351 -29.91 -7.30 -14.93
N MET A 352 -29.70 -6.27 -14.10
CA MET A 352 -29.28 -6.43 -12.71
C MET A 352 -30.27 -5.72 -11.79
N ARG A 353 -30.96 -6.50 -10.94
CA ARG A 353 -32.02 -6.00 -10.05
C ARG A 353 -31.50 -4.98 -9.06
N ARG A 354 -30.33 -5.24 -8.48
CA ARG A 354 -29.74 -4.37 -7.44
C ARG A 354 -29.47 -2.95 -7.95
N TYR A 355 -28.97 -2.81 -9.18
CA TYR A 355 -28.75 -1.50 -9.82
C TYR A 355 -30.09 -0.80 -10.07
N LEU A 356 -31.10 -1.54 -10.56
CA LEU A 356 -32.44 -1.02 -10.79
C LEU A 356 -33.06 -0.48 -9.49
N TYR A 357 -33.05 -1.27 -8.42
CA TYR A 357 -33.64 -0.88 -7.14
C TYR A 357 -32.88 0.24 -6.46
N ALA A 358 -31.54 0.23 -6.50
CA ALA A 358 -30.72 1.33 -5.99
C ALA A 358 -31.04 2.64 -6.73
N GLY A 359 -31.15 2.58 -8.07
CA GLY A 359 -31.49 3.74 -8.89
C GLY A 359 -32.90 4.30 -8.63
N ILE A 360 -33.91 3.43 -8.51
CA ILE A 360 -35.28 3.85 -8.15
C ILE A 360 -35.28 4.50 -6.76
N THR A 361 -34.62 3.86 -5.78
CA THR A 361 -34.50 4.40 -4.42
C THR A 361 -33.83 5.76 -4.44
N ALA A 362 -32.77 5.94 -5.23
CA ALA A 362 -32.08 7.21 -5.37
C ALA A 362 -32.98 8.33 -5.90
N VAL A 363 -33.75 8.05 -6.96
CA VAL A 363 -34.70 9.01 -7.54
C VAL A 363 -35.78 9.40 -6.52
N VAL A 364 -36.34 8.43 -5.82
CA VAL A 364 -37.37 8.67 -4.79
C VAL A 364 -36.80 9.51 -3.65
N LEU A 365 -35.61 9.18 -3.14
CA LEU A 365 -34.95 9.94 -2.09
C LEU A 365 -34.58 11.35 -2.54
N GLY A 366 -34.10 11.53 -3.76
CA GLY A 366 -33.75 12.85 -4.32
C GLY A 366 -34.97 13.76 -4.48
N ILE A 367 -36.10 13.22 -4.97
CA ILE A 367 -37.36 13.98 -5.02
C ILE A 367 -37.86 14.27 -3.60
N GLY A 368 -37.85 13.26 -2.73
CA GLY A 368 -38.30 13.37 -1.35
C GLY A 368 -37.54 14.42 -0.55
N SER A 369 -36.21 14.48 -0.69
CA SER A 369 -35.39 15.46 0.04
C SER A 369 -35.71 16.90 -0.37
N GLN A 370 -36.05 17.14 -1.64
CA GLN A 370 -36.49 18.45 -2.11
C GLN A 370 -37.87 18.86 -1.59
N MET A 371 -38.72 17.90 -1.21
CA MET A 371 -40.04 18.21 -0.65
C MET A 371 -39.98 18.60 0.83
N ILE A 372 -38.94 18.19 1.57
CA ILE A 372 -38.83 18.44 3.01
C ILE A 372 -38.81 19.94 3.34
N ASN A 373 -37.96 20.73 2.69
CA ASN A 373 -37.86 22.16 2.98
C ASN A 373 -39.18 22.92 2.72
N PRO A 374 -39.84 22.76 1.55
CA PRO A 374 -41.18 23.29 1.35
C PRO A 374 -42.15 22.85 2.44
N ILE A 375 -42.19 21.56 2.79
CA ILE A 375 -43.12 21.03 3.81
C ILE A 375 -42.90 21.68 5.18
N LEU A 376 -41.66 21.93 5.58
CA LEU A 376 -41.33 22.58 6.85
C LEU A 376 -41.62 24.09 6.84
N ASP A 377 -41.53 24.74 5.68
CA ASP A 377 -41.83 26.17 5.51
C ASP A 377 -43.33 26.46 5.33
N LEU A 378 -44.15 25.43 5.15
CA LEU A 378 -45.59 25.56 4.97
C LEU A 378 -46.30 25.89 6.29
N ASN A 379 -47.23 26.86 6.25
CA ASN A 379 -48.15 27.13 7.35
C ASN A 379 -48.95 25.86 7.70
N ALA A 380 -49.28 25.65 8.98
CA ALA A 380 -50.01 24.49 9.50
C ALA A 380 -51.27 24.14 8.68
N PHE A 381 -51.96 25.16 8.12
CA PHE A 381 -53.11 24.96 7.24
C PHE A 381 -52.76 24.30 5.90
N VAL A 382 -51.62 24.65 5.31
CA VAL A 382 -51.14 24.04 4.06
C VAL A 382 -50.56 22.65 4.33
N LEU A 383 -49.94 22.42 5.49
CA LEU A 383 -49.57 21.09 5.96
C LEU A 383 -50.79 20.17 6.10
N LEU A 384 -51.91 20.69 6.61
CA LEU A 384 -53.18 19.95 6.72
C LEU A 384 -53.78 19.66 5.33
N ALA A 385 -53.76 20.65 4.41
CA ALA A 385 -54.19 20.45 3.03
C ALA A 385 -53.29 19.46 2.26
N LEU A 386 -51.98 19.49 2.49
CA LEU A 386 -51.02 18.54 1.93
C LEU A 386 -51.23 17.14 2.52
N GLY A 387 -51.48 17.03 3.83
CA GLY A 387 -51.84 15.77 4.48
C GLY A 387 -53.11 15.18 3.87
N LEU A 388 -54.15 16.00 3.66
CA LEU A 388 -55.37 15.59 2.98
C LEU A 388 -55.10 15.17 1.52
N PHE A 389 -54.25 15.92 0.79
CA PHE A 389 -53.85 15.57 -0.56
C PHE A 389 -53.06 14.25 -0.62
N LEU A 390 -52.13 14.02 0.30
CA LEU A 390 -51.39 12.76 0.41
C LEU A 390 -52.29 11.59 0.77
N VAL A 391 -53.32 11.81 1.60
CA VAL A 391 -54.37 10.80 1.87
C VAL A 391 -55.17 10.52 0.61
N LEU A 392 -55.58 11.54 -0.15
CA LEU A 392 -56.31 11.37 -1.42
C LEU A 392 -55.47 10.70 -2.51
N VAL A 393 -54.20 11.06 -2.62
CA VAL A 393 -53.22 10.38 -3.49
C VAL A 393 -52.99 8.96 -3.01
N GLY A 394 -52.93 8.73 -1.70
CA GLY A 394 -52.84 7.41 -1.08
C GLY A 394 -54.02 6.52 -1.45
N ILE A 395 -55.25 7.04 -1.35
CA ILE A 395 -56.49 6.36 -1.77
C ILE A 395 -56.51 6.13 -3.29
N GLY A 396 -56.04 7.11 -4.08
CA GLY A 396 -55.92 6.98 -5.53
C GLY A 396 -54.88 5.93 -5.93
N LEU A 397 -53.76 5.90 -5.22
CA LEU A 397 -52.71 4.89 -5.35
C LEU A 397 -53.21 3.54 -4.87
N GLU A 398 -54.05 3.45 -3.83
CA GLU A 398 -54.66 2.21 -3.35
C GLU A 398 -55.58 1.59 -4.41
N ARG A 399 -56.37 2.40 -5.10
CA ARG A 399 -57.17 1.95 -6.24
C ARG A 399 -56.33 1.52 -7.44
N ARG A 400 -55.15 2.12 -7.61
CA ARG A 400 -54.18 1.77 -8.67
C ARG A 400 -53.20 0.70 -8.20
N LEU A 401 -53.17 0.37 -6.91
CA LEU A 401 -52.20 -0.52 -6.29
C LEU A 401 -52.47 -1.94 -6.75
N ASP A 402 -53.72 -2.31 -6.98
CA ASP A 402 -54.06 -3.59 -7.59
C ASP A 402 -53.49 -3.68 -9.02
N THR A 403 -53.64 -2.63 -9.84
CA THR A 403 -53.06 -2.59 -11.18
C THR A 403 -51.53 -2.59 -11.17
N LEU A 404 -50.91 -1.83 -10.25
CA LEU A 404 -49.47 -1.82 -10.06
C LEU A 404 -48.96 -3.16 -9.51
N ARG A 405 -49.71 -3.79 -8.60
CA ARG A 405 -49.39 -5.10 -8.04
C ARG A 405 -49.49 -6.18 -9.11
N ASP A 406 -50.45 -6.09 -10.02
CA ASP A 406 -50.57 -7.00 -11.15
C ASP A 406 -49.47 -6.77 -12.20
N LEU A 407 -49.10 -5.50 -12.48
CA LEU A 407 -47.93 -5.17 -13.28
C LEU A 407 -46.65 -5.71 -12.64
N VAL A 408 -46.45 -5.50 -11.34
CA VAL A 408 -45.31 -6.02 -10.59
C VAL A 408 -45.30 -7.54 -10.61
N LYS A 409 -46.44 -8.21 -10.39
CA LYS A 409 -46.55 -9.68 -10.50
C LYS A 409 -46.22 -10.17 -11.91
N LYS A 410 -46.61 -9.42 -12.94
CA LYS A 410 -46.30 -9.75 -14.35
C LYS A 410 -44.81 -9.60 -14.65
N PHE A 411 -44.17 -8.54 -14.17
CA PHE A 411 -42.74 -8.29 -14.41
C PHE A 411 -41.82 -9.04 -13.45
N ARG A 412 -42.29 -9.42 -12.26
CA ARG A 412 -41.53 -10.17 -11.25
C ARG A 412 -40.85 -11.43 -11.81
N PRO A 413 -41.53 -12.36 -12.51
CA PRO A 413 -40.90 -13.57 -13.02
C PRO A 413 -39.81 -13.26 -14.06
N ASP A 414 -39.96 -12.21 -14.84
CA ASP A 414 -38.94 -11.81 -15.82
C ASP A 414 -37.76 -11.13 -15.16
N LEU A 415 -38.03 -10.29 -14.15
CA LEU A 415 -36.98 -9.76 -13.29
C LEU A 415 -36.27 -10.91 -12.55
N GLU A 416 -36.96 -11.99 -12.13
CA GLU A 416 -36.37 -13.08 -11.32
C GLU A 416 -35.29 -13.84 -12.10
N LYS A 417 -35.32 -13.74 -13.43
CA LYS A 417 -34.32 -14.30 -14.33
C LYS A 417 -33.08 -13.42 -14.54
N TRP A 418 -33.04 -12.22 -13.94
CA TRP A 418 -31.99 -11.22 -14.20
C TRP A 418 -30.70 -11.49 -13.40
N GLU A 419 -30.70 -12.31 -12.34
CA GLU A 419 -29.50 -12.63 -11.53
C GLU A 419 -29.44 -14.13 -11.20
#